data_AF-A0A538GJ57-F1
#
_entry.id   AF-A0A538GJ57-F1
#
_cell.length_a   1.000
_cell.length_b   1.000
_cell.length_c   1.000
_cell.angle_alpha   90.00
_cell.angle_beta   90.00
_cell.angle_gamma   90.00
#
_symmetry.space_group_name_H-M   'P 1'
#
loop_
_entity.id
_entity.type
_entity.pdbx_description
1 polymer ?
#
loop_
_entity_poly.entity_id
_entity_poly.type
_entity_poly.pdbx_seq_one_letter_code
_entity_poly.pdbx_strand_id
1 'polypeptide(L)' 'MRAVVHDRYGPPEVLRVDDVERPVPAEDEVLVCVRASTVTRGDAMSVRSNEYRFARV' A
#
# COMPACT_ATOMS: atom_id res chain seq x y z
N MET A 1 -5.69 13.40 -1.68
CA MET A 1 -4.24 13.21 -1.82
C MET A 1 -4.01 12.04 -2.76
N ARG A 2 -3.00 12.12 -3.62
CA ARG A 2 -2.72 11.05 -4.59
C ARG A 2 -2.06 9.86 -3.90
N ALA A 3 -2.58 8.66 -4.11
CA ALA A 3 -2.07 7.42 -3.54
C ALA A 3 -2.16 6.27 -4.55
N VAL A 4 -1.32 5.25 -4.38
CA VAL A 4 -1.49 3.97 -5.06
C VAL A 4 -2.38 3.09 -4.18
N VAL A 5 -3.50 2.61 -4.73
CA VAL A 5 -4.49 1.82 -4.01
C VAL A 5 -4.76 0.50 -4.72
N HIS A 6 -5.11 -0.52 -3.95
CA HIS A 6 -5.73 -1.74 -4.42
C HIS A 6 -6.76 -2.20 -3.38
N ASP A 7 -7.92 -2.65 -3.84
CA ASP A 7 -9.03 -3.15 -3.04
C ASP A 7 -9.13 -4.69 -3.08
N ARG A 8 -8.31 -5.31 -3.93
CA ARG A 8 -8.21 -6.76 -4.09
C ARG A 8 -6.77 -7.18 -4.32
N TYR A 9 -6.45 -8.39 -3.90
CA TYR A 9 -5.19 -9.04 -4.21
C TYR A 9 -5.17 -9.51 -5.67
N GLY A 10 -3.99 -9.55 -6.31
CA GLY A 10 -3.91 -10.00 -7.71
C GLY A 10 -2.54 -9.84 -8.36
N PRO A 11 -2.46 -9.71 -9.70
CA PRO A 11 -1.28 -9.30 -10.48
C PRO A 11 -1.17 -7.75 -10.58
N PRO A 12 -0.03 -7.16 -11.01
CA PRO A 12 0.28 -5.74 -10.80
C PRO A 12 -0.79 -4.75 -11.29
N GLU A 13 -1.60 -5.17 -12.25
CA GLU A 13 -2.70 -4.43 -12.86
C GLU A 13 -3.83 -4.08 -11.90
N VAL A 14 -3.87 -4.69 -10.69
CA VAL A 14 -4.83 -4.30 -9.64
C VAL A 14 -4.45 -3.00 -8.94
N LEU A 15 -3.21 -2.52 -9.09
CA LEU A 15 -2.77 -1.23 -8.54
C LEU A 15 -3.31 -0.09 -9.42
N ARG A 16 -3.88 0.92 -8.78
CA ARG A 16 -4.32 2.14 -9.45
C ARG A 16 -3.89 3.37 -8.66
N VAL A 17 -3.58 4.46 -9.37
CA VAL A 17 -3.39 5.76 -8.74
C VAL A 17 -4.74 6.42 -8.59
N ASP A 18 -5.07 6.87 -7.38
CA ASP A 18 -6.33 7.52 -7.08
C ASP A 18 -6.15 8.71 -6.13
N ASP A 19 -7.14 9.59 -6.10
CA ASP A 19 -7.25 10.67 -5.13
C ASP A 19 -8.09 10.21 -3.93
N VAL A 20 -7.43 10.04 -2.79
CA VAL A 20 -8.05 9.62 -1.53
C VAL A 20 -8.20 10.78 -0.55
N GLU A 21 -9.05 10.63 0.47
CA GLU A 21 -9.17 11.64 1.52
C GLU A 21 -7.84 11.83 2.27
N ARG A 22 -7.57 13.06 2.72
CA ARG A 22 -6.37 13.35 3.51
C ARG A 22 -6.58 12.79 4.92
N PRO A 23 -5.68 11.91 5.42
CA PRO A 23 -5.83 11.36 6.77
C PRO A 23 -5.69 12.45 7.83
N VAL A 24 -6.47 12.31 8.91
CA VAL A 24 -6.43 13.17 10.09
C VAL A 24 -5.69 12.41 11.21
N PRO A 25 -4.50 12.84 11.62
CA PRO A 25 -3.74 12.15 12.67
C PRO A 25 -4.42 12.28 14.04
N ALA A 26 -4.29 11.25 14.88
CA ALA A 26 -4.63 11.31 16.30
C ALA A 26 -3.61 12.16 17.11
N GLU A 27 -3.83 12.32 18.41
CA GLU A 27 -2.99 13.16 19.29
C GLU A 27 -1.50 12.76 19.28
N ASP A 28 -1.21 11.46 19.19
CA ASP A 28 0.16 10.91 19.21
C ASP A 28 0.71 10.55 17.82
N GLU A 29 0.07 11.02 16.74
CA GLU A 29 0.45 10.71 15.37
C GLU A 29 0.92 11.95 14.61
N VAL A 30 1.72 11.72 13.57
CA VAL A 30 2.18 12.79 12.67
C VAL A 30 1.78 12.50 11.23
N LEU A 31 1.28 13.53 10.55
CA LEU A 31 0.99 13.44 9.13
C LEU A 31 2.22 13.80 8.29
N VAL A 32 2.76 12.79 7.61
CA VAL A 32 3.97 12.95 6.78
C VAL A 32 3.61 13.27 5.32
N CYS A 33 4.23 14.32 4.77
CA CYS A 33 4.18 14.61 3.33
C CYS A 33 5.23 13.77 2.59
N VAL A 34 4.82 12.64 2.03
CA VAL A 34 5.71 11.74 1.29
C VAL A 34 6.19 12.41 0.00
N ARG A 35 7.51 12.56 -0.14
CA ARG A 35 8.17 13.08 -1.36
C ARG A 35 8.63 11.96 -2.29
N ALA A 36 9.07 10.86 -1.73
CA ALA A 36 9.49 9.65 -2.43
C ALA A 36 9.26 8.43 -1.54
N SER A 37 9.02 7.28 -2.17
CA SER A 37 8.95 5.97 -1.51
C SER A 37 9.55 4.91 -2.44
N THR A 38 9.99 3.79 -1.87
CA THR A 38 10.61 2.68 -2.60
C THR A 38 9.61 1.56 -2.83
N VAL A 39 9.67 0.91 -3.99
CA VAL A 39 8.99 -0.37 -4.22
C VAL A 39 9.93 -1.50 -3.83
N THR A 40 9.47 -2.35 -2.93
CA THR A 40 10.19 -3.48 -2.37
C THR A 40 9.55 -4.81 -2.77
N ARG A 41 10.26 -5.92 -2.58
CA ARG A 41 9.69 -7.27 -2.75
C ARG A 41 8.48 -7.50 -1.84
N GLY A 42 8.44 -6.85 -0.67
CA GLY A 42 7.34 -6.94 0.28
C GLY A 42 6.02 -6.43 -0.28
N ASP A 43 6.06 -5.38 -1.12
CA ASP A 43 4.87 -4.82 -1.76
C ASP A 43 4.22 -5.82 -2.72
N ALA A 44 5.04 -6.52 -3.50
CA ALA A 44 4.56 -7.53 -4.44
C ALA A 44 4.05 -8.81 -3.76
N MET A 45 4.65 -9.21 -2.64
CA MET A 45 4.37 -10.50 -1.99
C MET A 45 3.38 -10.46 -0.83
N SER A 46 3.28 -9.33 -0.13
CA SER A 46 2.50 -9.21 1.12
C SER A 46 1.35 -8.25 0.99
N VAL A 47 1.63 -7.09 0.40
CA VAL A 47 0.68 -5.98 0.38
C VAL A 47 -0.32 -6.23 -0.74
N ARG A 48 0.17 -6.54 -1.94
CA ARG A 48 -0.66 -6.74 -3.14
C ARG A 48 -1.05 -8.20 -3.42
N SER A 49 -0.43 -9.18 -2.75
CA SER A 49 -0.69 -10.61 -2.95
C SER A 49 -1.07 -11.30 -1.64
N ASN A 50 -2.04 -12.23 -1.70
CA ASN A 50 -2.42 -13.12 -0.60
C ASN A 50 -1.65 -14.46 -0.63
N GLU A 51 -0.79 -14.67 -1.63
CA GLU A 51 0.01 -15.90 -1.73
C GLU A 51 1.40 -15.71 -1.13
N TYR A 52 1.51 -15.87 0.19
CA TYR A 52 2.78 -16.21 0.82
C TYR A 52 3.01 -17.72 0.71
N ARG A 53 3.59 -18.17 -0.41
CA ARG A 53 3.95 -19.59 -0.61
C ARG A 53 5.00 -20.13 0.39
N PHE A 54 5.60 -19.26 1.21
CA PHE A 54 6.58 -19.62 2.24
C PHE A 54 6.10 -19.36 3.69
N ALA A 55 4.87 -18.89 3.90
CA ALA A 55 4.31 -18.67 5.24
C ALA A 55 3.14 -19.61 5.61
N ARG A 56 2.82 -20.58 4.74
CA ARG A 56 1.97 -21.71 5.14
C ARG A 56 2.85 -22.71 5.90
N VAL A 57 2.72 -22.72 7.22
CA VAL A 57 2.98 -23.90 8.07
C VAL A 57 1.80 -24.86 7.91
#